data_AF-T1CEU5-F1
#
_entry.id   AF-T1CEU5-F1
#
_cell.length_a   1.000
_cell.length_b   1.000
_cell.length_c   1.000
_cell.angle_alpha   90.00
_cell.angle_beta   90.00
_cell.angle_gamma   90.00
#
_symmetry.space_group_name_H-M   'P 1'
#
loop_
_entity.id
_entity.type
_entity.pdbx_description
1 polymer ?
#
loop_
_entity_poly.entity_id
_entity_poly.type
_entity_poly.pdbx_seq_one_letter_code
_entity_poly.pdbx_strand_id
1 'polypeptide(L)'
;QRVAAAGVTVVDDGTLPGRRGSLQWDDEGQPGQCTPLIEDGILRGYLQDGLNARLMKMAPTGNGRRESFAHLPLPRMTNTYMRNGNRPPEEIIASMDRGIYAVNFGGGQVDITSG
;
A
#
# COMPACT_ATOMS: atom_id res chain seq x y z
N GLN A 1 -16.30 3.73 -2.15
CA GLN A 1 -16.55 3.37 -3.58
C GLN A 1 -15.89 2.04 -3.87
N ARG A 2 -16.45 1.22 -4.77
CA ARG A 2 -15.77 0.01 -5.26
C ARG A 2 -14.74 0.40 -6.33
N VAL A 3 -13.48 0.10 -6.07
CA VAL A 3 -12.33 0.47 -6.91
C VAL A 3 -11.52 -0.75 -7.38
N ALA A 4 -11.81 -1.93 -6.83
CA ALA A 4 -11.27 -3.21 -7.28
C ALA A 4 -12.34 -4.32 -7.22
N ALA A 5 -12.01 -5.48 -7.78
CA ALA A 5 -12.88 -6.65 -7.74
C ALA A 5 -13.18 -7.11 -6.30
N ALA A 6 -14.32 -7.77 -6.10
CA ALA A 6 -14.62 -8.42 -4.82
C ALA A 6 -13.52 -9.44 -4.48
N GLY A 7 -13.18 -9.55 -3.19
CA GLY A 7 -12.07 -10.34 -2.67
C GLY A 7 -10.73 -9.61 -2.63
N VAL A 8 -10.56 -8.49 -3.35
CA VAL A 8 -9.30 -7.74 -3.35
C VAL A 8 -9.16 -6.93 -2.06
N THR A 9 -8.16 -7.26 -1.25
CA THR A 9 -7.81 -6.51 -0.05
C THR A 9 -6.34 -6.09 -0.12
N VAL A 10 -6.08 -4.79 -0.04
CA VAL A 10 -4.74 -4.18 -0.14
C VAL A 10 -4.46 -3.39 1.12
N VAL A 11 -3.27 -3.61 1.69
CA VAL A 11 -2.79 -2.93 2.89
C VAL A 11 -1.42 -2.30 2.63
N ASP A 12 -1.11 -1.24 3.37
CA ASP A 12 0.26 -0.76 3.58
C ASP A 12 0.64 -1.04 5.03
N ASP A 13 1.71 -1.81 5.26
CA ASP A 13 2.06 -2.30 6.60
C ASP A 13 3.49 -1.90 7.00
N GLY A 14 3.59 -0.89 7.87
CA GLY A 14 4.85 -0.44 8.44
C GLY A 14 5.36 -1.33 9.58
N THR A 15 4.56 -2.29 10.06
CA THR A 15 4.80 -3.03 11.31
C THR A 15 5.51 -4.37 11.12
N LEU A 16 5.79 -4.78 9.88
CA LEU A 16 6.39 -6.08 9.58
C LEU A 16 7.83 -6.20 10.14
N PRO A 17 8.12 -7.15 11.05
CA PRO A 17 9.45 -7.28 11.65
C PRO A 17 10.54 -7.58 10.60
N GLY A 18 11.67 -6.87 10.68
CA GLY A 18 12.86 -7.13 9.85
C GLY A 18 12.70 -6.84 8.35
N ARG A 19 11.63 -6.17 7.92
CA ARG A 19 11.43 -5.82 6.50
C ARG A 19 12.00 -4.44 6.19
N ARG A 20 12.50 -4.30 4.95
CA ARG A 20 13.11 -3.05 4.46
C ARG A 20 12.17 -1.85 4.49
N GLY A 21 10.88 -2.05 4.19
CA GLY A 21 9.89 -0.97 4.13
C GLY A 21 9.32 -0.59 5.50
N SER A 22 9.62 -1.35 6.54
CA SER A 22 9.02 -1.19 7.87
C SER A 22 9.65 -0.07 8.67
N LEU A 23 8.90 0.43 9.64
CA LEU A 23 9.29 1.52 10.52
C LEU A 23 8.56 1.39 11.86
N GLN A 24 9.30 1.60 12.95
CA GLN A 24 8.69 1.72 14.28
C GLN A 24 7.98 3.07 14.41
N TRP A 25 8.60 4.11 13.88
CA TRP A 25 8.11 5.49 13.84
C TRP A 25 8.41 6.06 12.46
N ASP A 26 7.48 6.84 11.91
CA ASP A 26 7.73 7.60 10.70
C ASP A 26 8.59 8.85 11.00
N ASP A 27 8.90 9.63 9.98
CA ASP A 27 9.78 10.81 10.11
C ASP A 27 9.07 12.02 10.75
N GLU A 28 7.83 11.84 11.21
CA GLU A 28 7.04 12.81 11.98
C GLU A 28 6.78 12.33 13.42
N GLY A 29 7.30 11.15 13.78
CA GLY A 29 7.16 10.57 15.12
C GLY A 29 5.82 9.85 15.34
N GLN A 30 5.11 9.46 14.28
CA GLN A 30 3.91 8.61 14.38
C GLN A 30 4.31 7.14 14.32
N PRO A 31 3.70 6.25 15.13
CA PRO A 31 4.02 4.84 15.10
C PRO A 31 3.60 4.23 13.75
N GLY A 32 4.40 3.29 13.24
CA GLY A 32 4.03 2.51 12.05
C GLY A 32 2.73 1.72 12.27
N GLN A 33 1.91 1.60 11.22
CA GLN A 33 0.60 0.95 11.27
C GLN A 33 0.43 -0.07 10.13
N CYS A 34 -0.56 -0.95 10.27
CA CYS A 34 -1.12 -1.74 9.17
C CYS A 34 -2.40 -1.05 8.69
N THR A 35 -2.30 -0.24 7.64
CA THR A 35 -3.40 0.58 7.14
C THR A 35 -4.13 -0.11 5.99
N PRO A 36 -5.43 -0.45 6.14
CA PRO A 36 -6.23 -0.97 5.03
C PRO A 36 -6.54 0.15 4.03
N LEU A 37 -6.12 -0.05 2.77
CA LEU A 37 -6.40 0.86 1.67
C LEU A 37 -7.64 0.43 0.90
N ILE A 38 -7.75 -0.88 0.65
CA ILE A 38 -8.89 -1.50 -0.03
C ILE A 38 -9.29 -2.73 0.79
N GLU A 39 -10.57 -2.87 1.11
CA GLU A 39 -11.16 -4.06 1.75
C GLU A 39 -12.30 -4.58 0.87
N ASP A 40 -12.22 -5.85 0.47
CA ASP A 40 -13.20 -6.48 -0.43
C ASP A 40 -13.53 -5.62 -1.68
N GLY A 41 -12.51 -5.02 -2.27
CA GLY A 41 -12.62 -4.14 -3.44
C GLY A 41 -13.15 -2.73 -3.14
N ILE A 42 -13.48 -2.41 -1.89
CA ILE A 42 -13.97 -1.10 -1.46
C ILE A 42 -12.81 -0.24 -0.95
N LEU A 43 -12.66 0.97 -1.49
CA LEU A 43 -11.72 1.96 -0.99
C LEU A 43 -12.08 2.34 0.46
N ARG A 44 -11.10 2.25 1.36
CA ARG A 44 -11.28 2.52 2.81
C ARG A 44 -10.66 3.83 3.26
N GLY A 45 -9.54 4.23 2.64
CA GLY A 45 -8.85 5.45 3.01
C GLY A 45 -7.57 5.68 2.22
N TYR A 46 -6.77 6.60 2.74
CA TYR A 46 -5.52 7.04 2.15
C TYR A 46 -4.40 6.98 3.19
N LEU A 47 -3.17 6.90 2.72
CA LEU A 47 -2.00 7.10 3.55
C LEU A 47 -1.87 8.60 3.87
N GLN A 48 -1.50 8.93 5.11
CA GLN A 48 -1.47 10.29 5.61
C GLN A 48 -0.13 10.62 6.25
N ASP A 49 0.33 11.84 6.00
CA ASP A 49 1.26 12.58 6.87
C ASP A 49 0.46 13.51 7.80
N GLY A 50 1.13 14.22 8.71
CA GLY A 50 0.47 15.11 9.66
C GLY A 50 -0.26 16.29 8.99
N LEU A 51 0.29 16.83 7.90
CA LEU A 51 -0.29 17.97 7.19
C LEU A 51 -1.60 17.58 6.49
N ASN A 52 -1.58 16.51 5.68
CA ASN A 52 -2.75 16.07 4.92
C ASN A 52 -3.80 15.45 5.83
N ALA A 53 -3.41 14.72 6.89
CA ALA A 53 -4.34 14.25 7.92
C ALA A 53 -5.16 15.42 8.47
N ARG A 54 -4.51 16.53 8.84
CA ARG A 54 -5.18 17.72 9.35
C ARG A 54 -6.11 18.35 8.32
N LEU A 55 -5.66 18.53 7.08
CA LEU A 55 -6.47 19.16 6.01
C LEU A 55 -7.71 18.34 5.67
N MET A 56 -7.57 17.00 5.63
CA MET A 56 -8.66 16.07 5.33
C MET A 56 -9.50 15.69 6.55
N LYS A 57 -9.16 16.18 7.74
CA LYS A 57 -9.78 15.81 9.03
C LYS A 57 -9.75 14.30 9.29
N MET A 58 -8.62 13.67 8.98
CA MET A 58 -8.32 12.27 9.20
C MET A 58 -7.25 12.11 10.27
N ALA A 59 -7.07 10.87 10.76
CA ALA A 59 -5.96 10.54 11.65
C ALA A 59 -4.67 10.29 10.84
N PRO A 60 -3.48 10.58 11.40
CA PRO A 60 -2.20 10.14 10.83
C PRO A 60 -2.12 8.60 10.77
N THR A 61 -1.46 8.08 9.74
CA THR A 61 -1.36 6.63 9.50
C THR A 61 0.05 6.06 9.66
N GLY A 62 1.03 6.88 10.07
CA GLY A 62 2.44 6.46 10.17
C GLY A 62 3.14 6.42 8.80
N ASN A 63 2.74 7.30 7.88
CA ASN A 63 3.24 7.36 6.51
C ASN A 63 3.91 8.70 6.16
N GLY A 64 4.14 9.58 7.14
CA GLY A 64 4.86 10.84 6.94
C GLY A 64 6.35 10.59 6.80
N ARG A 65 6.83 10.39 5.57
CA ARG A 65 8.24 10.02 5.32
C ARG A 65 8.96 11.05 4.48
N ARG A 66 10.24 11.24 4.79
CA ARG A 66 11.19 12.09 4.06
C ARG A 66 12.42 11.28 3.66
N GLU A 67 13.14 11.74 2.65
CA GLU A 67 14.40 11.09 2.24
C GLU A 67 15.53 11.35 3.24
N SER A 68 15.61 12.57 3.77
CA SER A 68 16.63 13.00 4.72
C SER A 68 16.18 14.27 5.44
N PHE A 69 17.03 14.78 6.34
CA PHE A 69 16.79 16.05 7.04
C PHE A 69 16.63 17.26 6.11
N ALA A 70 17.14 17.18 4.87
CA ALA A 70 17.08 18.26 3.89
C ALA A 70 15.76 18.30 3.09
N HIS A 71 14.84 17.36 3.35
CA HIS A 71 13.60 17.21 2.58
C HIS A 71 12.37 17.24 3.49
N LEU A 72 11.25 17.71 2.93
CA LEU A 72 9.97 17.69 3.62
C LEU A 72 9.37 16.28 3.64
N PRO A 73 8.69 15.88 4.73
CA PRO A 73 7.91 14.66 4.74
C PRO A 73 6.66 14.80 3.85
N LEU A 74 6.23 13.69 3.27
CA LEU A 74 5.01 13.55 2.47
C LEU A 74 4.38 12.18 2.78
N PRO A 75 3.10 11.93 2.44
CA PRO A 75 2.51 10.60 2.57
C PRO A 75 3.23 9.61 1.63
N ARG A 76 3.83 8.56 2.19
CA ARG A 76 4.60 7.56 1.44
C ARG A 76 4.32 6.14 1.92
N MET A 77 4.37 5.21 0.97
CA MET A 77 4.23 3.77 1.22
C MET A 77 5.32 3.21 2.14
N THR A 78 5.01 2.07 2.77
CA THR A 78 5.91 1.23 3.55
C THR A 78 6.07 -0.13 2.88
N ASN A 79 5.39 -1.17 3.35
CA ASN A 79 5.25 -2.45 2.67
C ASN A 79 3.81 -2.58 2.16
N THR A 80 3.56 -2.21 0.90
CA THR A 80 2.25 -2.32 0.28
C THR A 80 2.08 -3.68 -0.39
N TYR A 81 1.04 -4.42 -0.03
CA TYR A 81 0.76 -5.73 -0.62
C TYR A 81 -0.73 -6.08 -0.61
N MET A 82 -1.10 -7.02 -1.47
CA MET A 82 -2.42 -7.63 -1.49
C MET A 82 -2.43 -8.83 -0.53
N ARG A 83 -3.48 -8.99 0.27
CA ARG A 83 -3.65 -10.18 1.10
C ARG A 83 -3.92 -11.41 0.23
N ASN A 84 -3.49 -12.58 0.73
CA ASN A 84 -3.69 -13.84 0.04
C ASN A 84 -5.18 -14.16 -0.14
N GLY A 85 -5.53 -14.65 -1.32
CA GLY A 85 -6.82 -15.30 -1.58
C GLY A 85 -6.82 -16.76 -1.14
N ASN A 86 -7.80 -17.52 -1.63
CA ASN A 86 -7.98 -18.93 -1.33
C ASN A 86 -7.54 -19.88 -2.47
N ARG A 87 -7.18 -19.34 -3.64
CA ARG A 87 -6.78 -20.16 -4.80
C ARG A 87 -5.27 -20.43 -4.78
N PRO A 88 -4.85 -21.69 -4.96
CA PRO A 88 -3.45 -22.01 -5.06
C PRO A 88 -2.88 -21.56 -6.43
N PRO A 89 -1.59 -21.18 -6.51
CA PRO A 89 -1.00 -20.67 -7.76
C PRO A 89 -1.15 -21.61 -8.96
N GLU A 90 -1.06 -22.92 -8.75
CA GLU A 90 -1.20 -23.94 -9.80
C GLU A 90 -2.58 -23.93 -10.45
N GLU A 91 -3.64 -23.69 -9.69
CA GLU A 91 -5.01 -23.60 -10.23
C GLU A 91 -5.17 -22.34 -11.11
N ILE A 92 -4.55 -21.23 -10.70
CA ILE A 92 -4.56 -19.98 -11.47
C ILE A 92 -3.86 -20.18 -12.82
N ILE A 93 -2.70 -20.84 -12.83
CA ILE A 93 -1.95 -21.13 -14.05
C ILE A 93 -2.72 -22.10 -14.96
N ALA A 94 -3.29 -23.17 -14.41
CA ALA A 94 -4.06 -24.15 -15.16
C ALA A 94 -5.35 -23.58 -15.76
N SER A 95 -5.88 -22.49 -15.19
CA SER A 95 -7.09 -21.82 -15.71
C SER A 95 -6.86 -20.99 -16.98
N MET A 96 -5.60 -20.83 -17.42
CA MET A 96 -5.26 -20.06 -18.61
C MET A 96 -5.08 -20.94 -19.85
N ASP A 97 -5.96 -20.80 -20.85
CA ASP A 97 -5.79 -21.44 -22.17
C ASP A 97 -4.61 -20.83 -22.96
N ARG A 98 -4.44 -19.51 -22.87
CA ARG A 98 -3.33 -18.76 -23.49
C ARG A 98 -3.12 -17.44 -22.74
N GLY A 99 -1.88 -17.17 -22.30
CA GLY A 99 -1.56 -15.96 -21.55
C GLY A 99 -0.06 -15.78 -21.30
N ILE A 100 0.28 -14.81 -20.47
CA ILE A 100 1.65 -14.54 -20.03
C ILE A 100 1.73 -14.79 -18.53
N TYR A 101 2.72 -15.58 -18.10
CA TYR A 101 3.05 -15.75 -16.69
C TYR A 101 4.31 -14.93 -16.35
N ALA A 102 4.11 -13.75 -15.76
CA ALA A 102 5.18 -12.82 -15.41
C ALA A 102 5.56 -12.96 -13.94
N VAL A 103 6.66 -13.68 -13.67
CA VAL A 103 7.11 -14.02 -12.30
C VAL A 103 7.93 -12.94 -11.62
N ASN A 104 8.53 -12.03 -12.40
CA ASN A 104 9.40 -10.99 -11.87
C ASN A 104 9.34 -9.74 -12.74
N PHE A 105 9.57 -8.59 -12.10
CA PHE A 105 9.47 -7.27 -12.71
C PHE A 105 10.70 -6.43 -12.30
N GLY A 106 11.08 -5.49 -13.16
CA GLY A 106 12.13 -4.52 -12.84
C GLY A 106 11.57 -3.35 -12.02
N GLY A 107 10.97 -2.39 -12.71
CA GLY A 107 10.32 -1.22 -12.10
C GLY A 107 8.96 -0.93 -12.73
N GLY A 108 8.38 0.22 -12.38
CA GLY A 108 7.10 0.70 -12.91
C GLY A 108 6.93 2.20 -12.69
N GLN A 109 5.92 2.77 -13.33
CA GLN A 109 5.54 4.19 -13.22
C GLN A 109 4.02 4.31 -13.34
N VAL A 110 3.45 5.36 -12.72
CA VAL A 110 2.01 5.65 -12.77
C VAL A 110 1.79 7.15 -12.93
N ASP A 111 0.82 7.53 -13.77
CA ASP A 111 0.19 8.85 -13.73
C ASP A 111 -1.08 8.74 -12.89
N ILE A 112 -1.08 9.38 -11.72
CA ILE A 112 -2.19 9.28 -10.77
C ILE A 112 -3.43 10.07 -11.19
N THR A 113 -3.33 10.93 -12.22
CA THR A 113 -4.45 11.78 -12.68
C THR A 113 -5.30 11.06 -13.71
N SER A 114 -4.67 10.38 -14.67
CA SER A 114 -5.39 9.65 -15.72
C SER A 114 -5.90 8.29 -15.27
N GLY A 115 -5.31 7.73 -14.20
CA GLY A 115 -5.40 6.28 -13.94
C GLY A 115 -4.72 5.48 -15.04
#